data_AF-A0A069DHQ0-F1
#
_entry.id   AF-A0A069DHQ0-F1
#
_cell.length_a   1.000
_cell.length_b   1.000
_cell.length_c   1.000
_cell.angle_alpha   90.00
_cell.angle_beta   90.00
_cell.angle_gamma   90.00
#
_symmetry.space_group_name_H-M   'P 1'
#
loop_
_entity.id
_entity.type
_entity.pdbx_description
1 polymer ?
#
loop_
_entity_poly.entity_id
_entity_poly.type
_entity_poly.pdbx_seq_one_letter_code
_entity_poly.pdbx_strand_id
1 'polypeptide(L)' 'MRNVFVLPDGTEQHFMYPVERDIEIGDRFAAHFSDNSDHILTLTSIVHEEKRILYKLSY' A
#
# COMPACT_ATOMS: atom_id res chain seq x y z
N MET A 1 9.02 -9.61 -8.76
CA MET A 1 8.76 -8.21 -8.36
C MET A 1 8.05 -8.21 -7.03
N ARG A 2 8.41 -7.32 -6.10
CA ARG A 2 7.77 -7.24 -4.76
C ARG A 2 6.76 -6.10 -4.71
N ASN A 3 5.60 -6.32 -4.13
CA ASN A 3 4.62 -5.28 -3.87
C ASN A 3 4.81 -4.75 -2.44
N VAL A 4 4.87 -3.42 -2.31
CA VAL A 4 5.17 -2.74 -1.05
C VAL A 4 4.18 -1.60 -0.86
N PHE A 5 3.42 -1.63 0.24
CA PHE A 5 2.66 -0.47 0.68
C PHE A 5 3.58 0.49 1.40
N VAL A 6 3.50 1.76 1.06
CA VAL A 6 4.18 2.85 1.76
C VAL A 6 3.11 3.59 2.54
N LEU A 7 3.13 3.44 3.85
CA LEU A 7 2.19 4.08 4.77
C LEU A 7 2.55 5.57 4.99
N PRO A 8 1.60 6.41 5.49
CA PRO A 8 1.82 7.84 5.70
C PRO A 8 2.93 8.17 6.71
N ASP A 9 3.20 7.24 7.63
CA ASP A 9 4.30 7.31 8.61
C ASP A 9 5.67 6.94 7.99
N GLY A 10 5.71 6.59 6.71
CA GLY A 10 6.90 6.14 5.99
C GLY A 10 7.20 4.66 6.15
N THR A 11 6.35 3.91 6.87
CA THR A 11 6.52 2.47 7.05
C THR A 11 6.28 1.72 5.74
N GLU A 12 7.23 0.88 5.36
CA GLU A 12 7.09 -0.03 4.21
C GLU A 12 6.53 -1.38 4.66
N GLN A 13 5.36 -1.76 4.15
CA GLN A 13 4.75 -3.04 4.43
C GLN A 13 4.72 -3.91 3.16
N HIS A 14 5.39 -5.07 3.24
CA HIS A 14 5.29 -6.07 2.20
C HIS A 14 3.91 -6.71 2.23
N PHE A 15 3.28 -6.81 1.06
CA PHE A 15 2.03 -7.52 0.93
C PHE A 15 2.08 -8.52 -0.22
N MET A 16 1.46 -9.67 0.00
CA MET A 16 1.13 -10.61 -1.05
C MET A 16 -0.34 -10.43 -1.36
N TYR A 17 -0.64 -9.67 -2.42
CA TYR A 17 -1.98 -9.60 -2.96
C TYR A 17 -2.16 -10.72 -3.99
N PRO A 18 -3.37 -11.30 -4.10
CA PRO A 18 -3.70 -12.18 -5.22
C PRO A 18 -3.49 -11.43 -6.54
N VAL A 19 -2.94 -12.14 -7.53
CA VAL A 19 -2.48 -11.59 -8.82
C VAL A 19 -3.62 -11.02 -9.67
N GLU A 20 -4.88 -11.36 -9.36
CA GLU A 20 -6.04 -11.09 -10.22
C GLU A 20 -6.86 -9.85 -9.83
N ARG A 21 -6.30 -8.95 -9.01
CA ARG A 21 -6.99 -7.69 -8.69
C ARG A 21 -6.17 -6.51 -9.17
N ASP A 22 -6.72 -5.75 -10.12
CA ASP A 22 -6.20 -4.45 -10.50
C ASP A 22 -6.31 -3.50 -9.30
N ILE A 23 -5.19 -2.89 -8.94
CA ILE A 23 -5.10 -1.88 -7.89
C ILE A 23 -5.05 -0.53 -8.58
N GLU A 24 -6.01 0.33 -8.28
CA GLU A 24 -6.15 1.64 -8.91
C GLU A 24 -5.98 2.78 -7.90
N ILE A 25 -5.51 3.93 -8.39
CA ILE A 25 -5.45 5.14 -7.57
C ILE A 25 -6.88 5.50 -7.13
N GLY A 26 -7.07 5.72 -5.83
CA GLY A 26 -8.38 5.92 -5.21
C GLY A 26 -8.90 4.69 -4.45
N ASP A 27 -8.28 3.52 -4.63
CA ASP A 27 -8.62 2.34 -3.84
C ASP A 27 -8.35 2.55 -2.36
N ARG A 28 -9.22 1.99 -1.52
CA ARG A 28 -9.14 2.09 -0.07
C ARG A 28 -8.63 0.80 0.55
N PHE A 29 -7.62 0.91 1.40
CA PHE A 29 -6.98 -0.18 2.10
C PHE A 29 -7.09 0.04 3.60
N ALA A 30 -7.50 -0.99 4.34
CA ALA A 30 -7.37 -0.99 5.79
C ALA A 30 -5.92 -1.36 6.15
N ALA A 31 -5.23 -0.47 6.84
CA ALA A 31 -3.90 -0.72 7.39
C ALA A 31 -3.98 -0.77 8.91
N HIS A 32 -3.36 -1.80 9.48
CA HIS A 32 -3.24 -1.97 10.92
C HIS A 32 -1.90 -1.37 11.37
N PHE A 33 -1.95 -0.34 12.19
CA PHE A 33 -0.77 0.36 12.69
C PHE A 33 -0.26 -0.28 13.99
N SER A 34 1.00 0.00 14.33
CA SER A 34 1.68 -0.56 15.51
C SER A 34 1.08 -0.12 16.85
N ASP A 35 0.25 0.91 16.84
CA ASP A 35 -0.54 1.40 17.97
C ASP A 35 -1.87 0.65 18.15
N ASN A 36 -2.05 -0.50 17.48
CA ASN A 36 -3.29 -1.28 17.43
C ASN A 36 -4.49 -0.55 16.81
N SER A 37 -4.27 0.53 16.07
CA SER A 37 -5.32 1.23 15.35
C SER A 37 -5.49 0.70 13.93
N ASP A 38 -6.74 0.63 13.48
CA ASP A 38 -7.08 0.36 12.08
C ASP A 38 -7.42 1.67 11.39
N HIS A 39 -6.68 2.01 10.34
CA HIS A 39 -6.94 3.18 9.52
C HIS A 39 -7.27 2.78 8.08
N ILE A 40 -8.32 3.41 7.54
CA ILE A 40 -8.62 3.32 6.11
C ILE A 40 -7.78 4.36 5.40
N LEU A 41 -6.88 3.90 4.55
CA LEU A 41 -6.01 4.72 3.74
C LEU A 41 -6.39 4.61 2.27
N THR A 42 -6.24 5.69 1.54
CA THR A 42 -6.48 5.76 0.11
C THR A 42 -5.15 5.65 -0.64
N LEU A 43 -5.12 4.83 -1.68
CA LEU A 43 -3.99 4.76 -2.59
C LEU A 43 -3.94 6.04 -3.43
N THR A 44 -2.86 6.78 -3.29
CA THR A 44 -2.68 8.05 -4.00
C THR A 44 -1.68 7.95 -5.14
N SER A 45 -0.78 6.97 -5.12
CA SER A 45 0.26 6.83 -6.12
C SER A 45 0.78 5.41 -6.21
N ILE A 46 1.10 5.00 -7.44
CA ILE A 46 1.73 3.71 -7.75
C ILE A 46 3.04 4.02 -8.48
N VAL A 47 4.16 3.63 -7.90
CA VAL A 47 5.50 3.84 -8.48
C VAL A 47 6.11 2.49 -8.81
N HIS A 48 6.46 2.29 -10.08
CA HIS A 48 7.10 1.07 -10.56
C HIS A 48 8.61 1.26 -10.58
N GLU A 49 9.33 0.46 -9.79
CA GLU A 49 10.79 0.39 -9.76
C GLU A 49 11.26 -0.94 -10.36
N GLU A 50 12.53 -1.03 -10.74
CA GLU A 50 13.11 -2.20 -11.42
C GLU A 50 12.92 -3.52 -10.65
N LYS A 51 12.77 -3.47 -9.31
CA LYS A 51 12.66 -4.65 -8.43
C LYS A 51 11.37 -4.73 -7.63
N ARG A 52 10.61 -3.63 -7.53
CA ARG A 52 9.43 -3.52 -6.67
C ARG A 52 8.40 -2.51 -7.21
N ILE A 53 7.15 -2.67 -6.78
CA ILE A 53 6.07 -1.72 -7.01
C ILE A 53 5.71 -1.12 -5.66
N LEU A 54 5.78 0.20 -5.57
CA LEU A 54 5.47 0.98 -4.38
C LEU A 54 4.06 1.55 -4.49
N TYR A 55 3.22 1.21 -3.54
CA TYR A 55 1.83 1.63 -3.44
C TYR A 55 1.73 2.63 -2.28
N LYS A 56 1.66 3.92 -2.58
CA LYS A 56 1.66 4.97 -1.55
C LYS A 56 0.25 5.20 -1.03
N LEU A 57 0.08 4.97 0.26
CA LEU A 57 -1.17 5.13 0.99
C LEU A 57 -1.16 6.47 1.75
N SER A 58 -2.27 7.18 1.70
CA SER A 58 -2.49 8.44 2.43
C SER A 58 -3.86 8.45 3.10
N TYR A 59 -4.08 9.36 4.05
CA TYR A 59 -5.39 9.55 4.70
C TYR A 59 -6.43 10.09 3.72
#